data_AF-A0A345UNP4-F1
#
_entry.id   AF-A0A345UNP4-F1
#
_cell.length_a   1.000
_cell.length_b   1.000
_cell.length_c   1.000
_cell.angle_alpha   90.00
_cell.angle_beta   90.00
_cell.angle_gamma   90.00
#
_symmetry.space_group_name_H-M   'P 1'
#
loop_
_entity.id
_entity.type
_entity.pdbx_description
1 polymer ?
#
loop_
_entity_poly.entity_id
_entity_poly.type
_entity_poly.pdbx_seq_one_letter_code
_entity_poly.pdbx_strand_id
1 'polypeptide(L)'
;MLSIKSTNGFKTKYDIFDTEVKIGSIVKSNWTNTFTITLPDRNLVMQAEKWYRSNRVVLENEAEIAKVTKKLFTLKPRFFVEYNKRTFVLRPTNFMQTEFALSLGEEGAFIGNITRSGVFSNTYEADLPDSIELWFQCVLICIIVEYKLTQAAAS
;
A
#
# COMPACT_ATOMS: atom_id res chain seq x y z
N MET A 1 10.55 -12.05 4.04
CA MET A 1 9.20 -11.94 3.44
C MET A 1 8.37 -11.09 4.37
N LEU A 2 7.82 -9.98 3.87
CA LEU A 2 7.07 -9.03 4.69
C LEU A 2 5.61 -9.46 4.82
N SER A 3 5.07 -9.44 6.04
CA SER A 3 3.64 -9.63 6.30
C SER A 3 3.06 -8.50 7.15
N ILE A 4 1.81 -8.10 6.85
CA ILE A 4 1.09 -7.04 7.55
C ILE A 4 -0.26 -7.56 7.98
N LYS A 5 -0.56 -7.50 9.28
CA LYS A 5 -1.75 -8.13 9.89
C LYS A 5 -2.57 -7.10 10.65
N SER A 6 -3.87 -7.01 10.36
CA SER A 6 -4.78 -6.14 11.14
C SER A 6 -4.87 -6.60 12.58
N THR A 7 -4.70 -5.67 13.52
CA THR A 7 -4.75 -5.93 14.97
C THR A 7 -6.09 -5.58 15.59
N ASN A 8 -7.01 -4.98 14.83
CA ASN A 8 -8.35 -4.69 15.29
C ASN A 8 -9.44 -4.98 14.25
N GLY A 9 -10.67 -5.17 14.72
CA GLY A 9 -11.84 -5.40 13.85
C GLY A 9 -12.21 -4.19 13.00
N PHE A 10 -11.80 -2.99 13.41
CA PHE A 10 -12.07 -1.73 12.71
C PHE A 10 -11.11 -1.44 11.54
N LYS A 11 -10.13 -2.31 11.26
CA LYS A 11 -9.21 -2.19 10.12
C LYS A 11 -8.41 -0.88 10.13
N THR A 12 -8.14 -0.33 11.31
CA THR A 12 -7.42 0.93 11.51
C THR A 12 -6.01 0.74 12.04
N LYS A 13 -5.65 -0.46 12.49
CA LYS A 13 -4.31 -0.76 12.99
C LYS A 13 -3.81 -2.07 12.41
N TYR A 14 -2.56 -2.06 11.98
CA TYR A 14 -1.88 -3.22 11.41
C TYR A 14 -0.48 -3.32 12.00
N ASP A 15 -0.07 -4.54 12.32
CA ASP A 15 1.31 -4.83 12.72
C ASP A 15 2.10 -5.30 11.50
N ILE A 16 3.35 -4.83 11.40
CA ILE A 16 4.29 -5.17 10.33
C ILE A 16 5.26 -6.20 10.87
N PHE A 17 5.40 -7.32 10.17
CA PHE A 17 6.30 -8.42 10.49
C PHE A 17 7.25 -8.66 9.33
N ASP A 18 8.55 -8.71 9.60
CA ASP A 18 9.49 -9.35 8.69
C ASP A 18 9.67 -10.78 9.16
N THR A 19 9.26 -11.73 8.33
CA THR A 19 9.07 -13.14 8.72
C THR A 19 8.14 -13.24 9.94
N GLU A 20 8.69 -13.50 11.13
CA GLU A 20 7.92 -13.63 12.38
C GLU A 20 8.17 -12.51 13.39
N VAL A 21 9.12 -11.62 13.11
CA VAL A 21 9.50 -10.55 14.04
C VAL A 21 8.68 -9.31 13.74
N LYS A 22 7.96 -8.81 14.75
CA LYS A 22 7.28 -7.52 14.65
C LYS A 22 8.32 -6.39 14.57
N ILE A 23 8.28 -5.66 13.47
CA ILE A 23 9.24 -4.58 13.16
C ILE A 23 8.57 -3.21 13.11
N GLY A 24 7.25 -3.13 13.08
CA GLY A 24 6.58 -1.86 12.95
C GLY A 24 5.07 -1.92 13.04
N SER A 25 4.42 -0.81 12.71
CA SER A 25 2.97 -0.71 12.68
C SER A 25 2.48 0.29 11.64
N ILE A 26 1.23 0.11 11.21
CA ILE A 26 0.48 1.04 10.37
C ILE A 26 -0.78 1.43 11.11
N VAL A 27 -1.04 2.73 11.20
CA VAL A 27 -2.28 3.27 11.77
C VAL A 27 -2.99 4.10 10.71
N LYS A 28 -4.23 3.71 10.39
CA LYS A 28 -5.13 4.48 9.53
C LYS A 28 -6.02 5.37 10.39
N SER A 29 -5.94 6.68 10.16
CA SER A 29 -6.91 7.64 10.67
C SER A 29 -8.20 7.56 9.85
N ASN A 30 -9.34 7.38 10.53
CA ASN A 30 -10.65 7.40 9.86
C ASN A 30 -11.09 8.82 9.48
N TRP A 31 -10.73 9.82 10.28
CA TRP A 31 -11.15 11.20 10.10
C TRP A 31 -10.43 11.89 8.94
N THR A 32 -9.12 11.67 8.84
CA THR A 32 -8.27 12.36 7.86
C THR A 32 -7.93 11.47 6.65
N ASN A 33 -8.32 10.20 6.70
CA ASN A 33 -7.94 9.18 5.71
C ASN A 33 -6.43 9.13 5.46
N THR A 34 -5.66 9.27 6.54
CA THR A 34 -4.20 9.25 6.57
C THR A 34 -3.71 7.89 7.06
N PHE A 35 -2.60 7.41 6.53
CA PHE A 35 -1.87 6.26 7.06
C PHE A 35 -0.55 6.73 7.66
N THR A 36 -0.33 6.42 8.93
CA THR A 36 0.97 6.58 9.61
C THR A 36 1.67 5.24 9.64
N ILE A 37 2.89 5.17 9.11
CA ILE A 37 3.71 3.97 9.07
C ILE A 37 4.91 4.20 9.99
N THR A 38 5.07 3.36 11.00
CA THR A 38 6.19 3.40 11.95
C THR A 38 7.03 2.15 11.78
N LEU A 39 8.29 2.35 11.42
CA LEU A 39 9.34 1.34 11.28
C LEU A 39 10.46 1.62 12.31
N PRO A 40 11.44 0.72 12.51
CA PRO A 40 12.47 0.91 13.55
C PRO A 40 13.32 2.16 13.35
N ASP A 41 13.55 2.55 12.10
CA ASP A 41 14.43 3.64 11.68
C ASP A 41 13.68 4.83 11.06
N ARG A 42 12.37 4.70 10.81
CA ARG A 42 11.62 5.65 9.99
C ARG A 42 10.17 5.83 10.44
N ASN A 43 9.66 7.05 10.25
CA ASN A 43 8.26 7.36 10.39
C ASN A 43 7.76 8.05 9.11
N LEU A 44 6.68 7.52 8.56
CA LEU A 44 6.12 7.99 7.31
C LEU A 44 4.65 8.31 7.46
N VAL A 45 4.20 9.24 6.62
CA VAL A 45 2.79 9.59 6.52
C VAL A 45 2.36 9.52 5.06
N MET A 46 1.43 8.62 4.74
CA MET A 46 0.73 8.63 3.46
C MET A 46 -0.61 9.35 3.62
N GLN A 47 -0.80 10.44 2.89
CA GLN A 47 -2.01 11.26 2.97
C GLN A 47 -2.43 11.77 1.60
N ALA A 48 -3.64 12.34 1.51
CA ALA A 48 -4.11 12.98 0.29
C ALA A 48 -3.21 14.17 -0.09
N GLU A 49 -2.83 14.28 -1.38
CA GLU A 49 -2.09 15.45 -1.90
C GLU A 49 -2.90 16.74 -1.67
N LYS A 50 -4.21 16.66 -1.86
CA LYS A 50 -5.20 17.69 -1.56
C LYS A 50 -6.49 17.01 -1.10
N TRP A 51 -7.28 17.68 -0.28
CA TRP A 51 -8.51 17.13 0.30
C TRP A 51 -9.53 16.61 -0.74
N TYR A 52 -9.52 17.14 -1.97
CA TYR A 52 -10.42 16.75 -3.07
C TYR A 52 -9.78 15.82 -4.10
N ARG A 53 -8.50 15.44 -3.95
CA ARG A 53 -7.79 14.61 -4.92
C ARG A 53 -7.69 13.15 -4.46
N SER A 54 -7.79 12.24 -5.43
CA SER A 54 -7.52 10.81 -5.23
C SER A 54 -6.02 10.49 -5.09
N ASN A 55 -5.16 11.44 -5.47
CA ASN A 55 -3.71 11.29 -5.34
C ASN A 55 -3.30 11.26 -3.87
N ARG A 56 -2.24 10.50 -3.58
CA ARG A 56 -1.58 10.47 -2.28
C ARG A 56 -0.15 10.95 -2.42
N VAL A 57 0.37 11.53 -1.35
CA VAL A 57 1.79 11.81 -1.15
C VAL A 57 2.25 11.00 0.06
N VAL A 58 3.50 10.55 0.02
CA VAL A 58 4.19 9.91 1.12
C VAL A 58 5.24 10.88 1.64
N LEU A 59 5.14 11.20 2.91
CA LEU A 59 6.01 12.14 3.59
C LEU A 59 6.92 11.42 4.59
N GLU A 60 8.18 11.85 4.65
CA GLU A 60 9.14 11.51 5.70
C GLU A 60 9.73 12.82 6.22
N ASN A 61 9.60 13.10 7.53
CA ASN A 61 10.02 14.37 8.12
C ASN A 61 9.49 15.60 7.34
N GLU A 62 8.20 15.57 6.97
CA GLU A 62 7.50 16.60 6.18
C GLU A 62 7.97 16.75 4.72
N ALA A 63 9.00 16.01 4.28
CA ALA A 63 9.45 16.00 2.90
C ALA A 63 8.71 14.94 2.08
N GLU A 64 8.24 15.31 0.87
CA GLU A 64 7.66 14.37 -0.08
C GLU A 64 8.75 13.45 -0.63
N ILE A 65 8.59 12.14 -0.39
CA ILE A 65 9.51 11.11 -0.87
C ILE A 65 8.91 10.26 -1.99
N ALA A 66 7.58 10.16 -2.06
CA ALA A 66 6.88 9.42 -3.11
C ALA A 66 5.48 9.96 -3.36
N LYS A 67 4.97 9.70 -4.56
CA LYS A 67 3.64 10.12 -4.99
C LYS A 67 2.85 8.94 -5.52
N VAL A 68 1.57 8.86 -5.16
CA VAL A 68 0.64 7.83 -5.65
C VAL A 68 -0.46 8.48 -6.48
N THR A 69 -0.64 8.01 -7.71
CA THR A 69 -1.71 8.43 -8.61
C THR A 69 -2.59 7.25 -8.95
N LYS A 70 -3.89 7.35 -8.66
CA LYS A 70 -4.89 6.33 -9.02
C LYS A 70 -5.48 6.65 -10.39
N LYS A 71 -5.31 5.78 -11.39
CA LYS A 71 -6.03 5.88 -12.67
C LYS A 71 -7.30 5.02 -12.64
N LEU A 72 -8.45 5.67 -12.84
CA LEU A 72 -9.80 5.10 -12.71
C LEU A 72 -10.43 4.65 -14.04
N PHE A 73 -9.79 4.88 -15.18
CA PHE A 73 -10.38 4.69 -16.51
C PHE A 73 -10.58 3.22 -16.95
N THR A 74 -10.44 2.25 -16.04
CA THR A 74 -10.51 0.81 -16.39
C THR A 74 -11.24 0.01 -15.31
N LEU A 75 -11.78 -1.15 -15.69
CA LEU A 75 -12.48 -2.10 -14.81
C LEU A 75 -11.63 -2.56 -13.61
N LYS A 76 -10.29 -2.47 -13.73
CA LYS A 76 -9.30 -2.81 -12.71
C LYS A 76 -8.37 -1.60 -12.50
N PRO A 77 -8.57 -0.80 -11.45
CA PRO A 77 -7.78 0.42 -11.26
C PRO A 77 -6.29 0.10 -11.15
N ARG A 78 -5.48 1.02 -11.68
CA ARG A 78 -4.02 0.97 -11.60
C ARG A 78 -3.55 2.08 -10.67
N PHE A 79 -2.59 1.76 -9.81
CA PHE A 79 -1.95 2.72 -8.92
C PHE A 79 -0.51 2.93 -9.39
N PHE A 80 -0.19 4.17 -9.74
CA PHE A 80 1.13 4.58 -10.17
C PHE A 80 1.84 5.18 -8.95
N VAL A 81 2.96 4.59 -8.55
CA VAL A 81 3.77 5.06 -7.43
C VAL A 81 5.08 5.58 -7.98
N GLU A 82 5.30 6.89 -7.89
CA GLU A 82 6.52 7.55 -8.31
C GLU A 82 7.47 7.65 -7.12
N TYR A 83 8.66 7.07 -7.26
CA TYR A 83 9.72 7.07 -6.25
C TYR A 83 11.08 6.97 -6.94
N ASN A 84 12.06 7.77 -6.51
CA ASN A 84 13.43 7.75 -7.03
C ASN A 84 13.52 7.81 -8.58
N LYS A 85 12.76 8.74 -9.19
CA LYS A 85 12.64 8.93 -10.66
C LYS A 85 12.16 7.68 -11.42
N ARG A 86 11.56 6.72 -10.73
CA ARG A 86 10.95 5.51 -11.29
C ARG A 86 9.46 5.53 -11.01
N THR A 87 8.71 4.96 -11.94
CA THR A 87 7.26 4.78 -11.78
C THR A 87 6.98 3.29 -11.64
N PHE A 88 6.44 2.91 -10.49
CA PHE A 88 5.96 1.57 -10.23
C PHE A 88 4.45 1.51 -10.48
N VAL A 89 3.98 0.39 -11.00
CA VAL A 89 2.56 0.18 -11.28
C VAL A 89 2.06 -1.01 -10.47
N LEU A 90 1.13 -0.74 -9.57
CA LEU A 90 0.44 -1.75 -8.78
C LEU A 90 -0.96 -1.97 -9.36
N ARG A 91 -1.30 -3.23 -9.67
CA ARG A 91 -2.60 -3.59 -10.28
C ARG A 91 -3.13 -4.92 -9.73
N PRO A 92 -4.45 -5.07 -9.54
CA PRO A 92 -5.02 -6.36 -9.18
C PRO A 92 -4.91 -7.35 -10.35
N THR A 93 -4.49 -8.59 -10.08
CA THR A 93 -4.32 -9.64 -11.09
C THR A 93 -5.60 -10.45 -11.26
N ASN A 94 -6.26 -10.80 -10.17
CA ASN A 94 -7.44 -11.66 -10.15
C ASN A 94 -8.77 -10.89 -9.94
N PHE A 95 -9.90 -11.56 -10.17
CA PHE A 95 -11.25 -10.97 -10.06
C PHE A 95 -11.62 -10.64 -8.62
N MET A 96 -11.23 -11.49 -7.66
CA MET A 96 -11.44 -11.24 -6.23
C MET A 96 -10.53 -10.13 -5.68
N GLN A 97 -9.56 -9.68 -6.50
CA GLN A 97 -8.52 -8.71 -6.18
C GLN A 97 -7.88 -9.02 -4.82
N THR A 98 -7.52 -10.29 -4.61
CA THR A 98 -6.72 -10.76 -3.46
C THR A 98 -5.24 -10.79 -3.80
N GLU A 99 -4.88 -10.59 -5.06
CA GLU A 99 -3.50 -10.58 -5.53
C GLU A 99 -3.27 -9.34 -6.38
N PHE A 100 -2.12 -8.69 -6.15
CA PHE A 100 -1.71 -7.46 -6.80
C PHE A 100 -0.28 -7.61 -7.34
N ALA A 101 -0.11 -7.38 -8.63
CA ALA A 101 1.19 -7.39 -9.29
C ALA A 101 1.82 -6.00 -9.24
N LEU A 102 3.12 -5.96 -8.95
CA LEU A 102 3.97 -4.79 -9.05
C LEU A 102 4.86 -4.89 -10.30
N SER A 103 4.86 -3.85 -11.13
CA SER A 103 5.72 -3.72 -12.30
C SER A 103 6.49 -2.39 -12.29
N LEU A 104 7.65 -2.35 -12.94
CA LEU A 104 8.38 -1.11 -13.21
C LEU A 104 7.90 -0.51 -14.54
N GLY A 105 7.12 0.57 -14.51
CA GLY A 105 6.47 1.15 -15.69
C GLY A 105 5.17 0.45 -16.09
N GLU A 106 4.41 1.07 -16.98
CA GLU A 106 3.06 0.60 -17.36
C GLU A 106 3.07 -0.69 -18.21
N GLU A 107 4.12 -0.87 -19.01
CA GLU A 107 4.37 -2.07 -19.83
C GLU A 107 5.69 -2.77 -19.45
N GLY A 108 6.31 -2.37 -18.34
CA GLY A 108 7.67 -2.82 -18.02
C GLY A 108 7.71 -4.05 -17.14
N ALA A 109 8.91 -4.32 -16.62
CA ALA A 109 9.26 -5.58 -16.00
C ALA A 109 8.43 -5.87 -14.75
N PHE A 110 7.92 -7.10 -14.66
CA PHE A 110 7.31 -7.62 -13.43
C PHE A 110 8.35 -7.71 -12.32
N ILE A 111 8.00 -7.23 -11.12
CA ILE A 111 8.89 -7.19 -9.96
C ILE A 111 8.50 -8.27 -8.95
N GLY A 112 7.20 -8.41 -8.67
CA GLY A 112 6.69 -9.34 -7.68
C GLY A 112 5.23 -9.06 -7.34
N ASN A 113 4.73 -9.73 -6.31
CA ASN A 113 3.31 -9.74 -5.95
C ASN A 113 3.07 -9.36 -4.50
N ILE A 114 1.89 -8.81 -4.24
CA ILE A 114 1.34 -8.65 -2.90
C ILE A 114 0.04 -9.43 -2.84
N THR A 115 -0.04 -10.35 -1.90
CA THR A 115 -1.16 -11.27 -1.73
C THR A 115 -1.88 -10.97 -0.43
N ARG A 116 -3.20 -11.06 -0.46
CA ARG A 116 -4.06 -11.03 0.71
C ARG A 116 -4.48 -12.47 1.00
N SER A 117 -4.20 -12.98 2.20
CA SER A 117 -4.34 -14.42 2.55
C SER A 117 -5.79 -14.96 2.49
N GLY A 118 -6.77 -14.14 2.12
CA GLY A 118 -8.17 -14.53 1.92
C GLY A 118 -9.09 -13.33 1.77
N VAL A 119 -10.30 -13.54 1.22
CA VAL A 119 -11.29 -12.47 0.94
C VAL A 119 -11.76 -11.73 2.20
N PHE A 120 -11.78 -12.42 3.34
CA PHE A 120 -12.15 -11.87 4.64
C PHE A 120 -10.97 -11.59 5.57
N SER A 121 -9.75 -12.01 5.19
CA SER A 121 -8.55 -11.75 5.98
C SER A 121 -8.12 -10.29 5.84
N ASN A 122 -7.51 -9.70 6.85
CA ASN A 122 -6.80 -8.42 6.70
C ASN A 122 -5.30 -8.65 6.90
N THR A 123 -4.82 -9.76 6.33
CA THR A 123 -3.42 -10.13 6.28
C THR A 123 -2.93 -9.96 4.85
N TYR A 124 -1.81 -9.28 4.71
CA TYR A 124 -1.16 -9.01 3.44
C TYR A 124 0.28 -9.52 3.51
N GLU A 125 0.74 -10.13 2.43
CA GLU A 125 2.08 -10.69 2.29
C GLU A 125 2.69 -10.10 1.02
N ALA A 126 3.88 -9.54 1.14
CA ALA A 126 4.63 -9.03 0.00
C ALA A 126 5.75 -10.02 -0.36
N ASP A 127 5.65 -10.56 -1.56
CA ASP A 127 6.70 -11.34 -2.21
C ASP A 127 7.37 -10.44 -3.25
N LEU A 128 8.31 -9.63 -2.75
CA LEU A 128 9.06 -8.63 -3.48
C LEU A 128 10.56 -8.85 -3.23
N PRO A 129 11.42 -8.57 -4.22
CA PRO A 129 12.87 -8.76 -4.05
C PRO A 129 13.44 -7.78 -3.02
N ASP A 130 14.55 -8.16 -2.40
CA ASP A 130 15.23 -7.34 -1.37
C ASP A 130 15.70 -5.97 -1.87
N SER A 131 15.77 -5.78 -3.19
CA SER A 131 16.05 -4.48 -3.81
C SER A 131 14.91 -3.46 -3.65
N ILE A 132 13.72 -3.90 -3.22
CA ILE A 132 12.59 -3.03 -2.90
C ILE A 132 12.60 -2.71 -1.40
N GLU A 133 12.80 -1.44 -1.08
CA GLU A 133 12.88 -0.97 0.30
C GLU A 133 11.61 -1.29 1.11
N LEU A 134 11.81 -1.73 2.35
CA LEU A 134 10.77 -2.14 3.28
C LEU A 134 9.64 -1.12 3.43
N TRP A 135 9.99 0.16 3.56
CA TRP A 135 9.02 1.23 3.71
C TRP A 135 8.13 1.38 2.46
N PHE A 136 8.69 1.15 1.28
CA PHE A 136 7.97 1.22 0.02
C PHE A 136 6.98 0.06 -0.08
N GLN A 137 7.37 -1.14 0.34
CA GLN A 137 6.46 -2.29 0.45
C GLN A 137 5.27 -1.98 1.38
N CYS A 138 5.52 -1.30 2.50
CA CYS A 138 4.46 -0.88 3.43
C CYS A 138 3.49 0.13 2.79
N VAL A 139 4.01 1.09 2.00
CA VAL A 139 3.19 2.03 1.23
C VAL A 139 2.30 1.29 0.22
N LEU A 140 2.85 0.33 -0.52
CA LEU A 140 2.07 -0.48 -1.48
C LEU A 140 0.90 -1.20 -0.78
N ILE A 141 1.14 -1.76 0.40
CA ILE A 141 0.07 -2.40 1.19
C ILE A 141 -0.96 -1.37 1.67
N CYS A 142 -0.55 -0.17 2.09
CA CYS A 142 -1.49 0.91 2.46
C CYS A 142 -2.44 1.27 1.30
N ILE A 143 -1.91 1.34 0.07
CA ILE A 143 -2.71 1.59 -1.13
C ILE A 143 -3.77 0.49 -1.33
N ILE A 144 -3.39 -0.77 -1.13
CA ILE A 144 -4.31 -1.91 -1.25
C ILE A 144 -5.40 -1.85 -0.17
N VAL A 145 -5.01 -1.59 1.08
CA VAL A 145 -5.94 -1.44 2.22
C VAL A 145 -6.95 -0.34 1.93
N GLU A 146 -6.48 0.84 1.52
CA GLU A 146 -7.34 1.97 1.18
C GLU A 146 -8.32 1.61 0.06
N TYR A 147 -7.81 1.00 -1.03
CA TYR A 147 -8.63 0.59 -2.16
C TYR A 147 -9.75 -0.39 -1.77
N LYS A 148 -9.44 -1.34 -0.90
CA LYS A 148 -10.42 -2.33 -0.41
C LYS A 148 -11.46 -1.71 0.51
N LEU A 149 -11.07 -0.76 1.36
CA LEU A 149 -12.01 -0.04 2.21
C LEU A 149 -12.95 0.84 1.38
N THR A 150 -12.45 1.51 0.35
CA THR A 150 -13.30 2.31 -0.56
C THR A 150 -14.32 1.45 -1.30
N GLN A 151 -13.94 0.26 -1.78
CA GLN A 151 -14.88 -0.64 -2.45
C GLN A 151 -15.97 -1.15 -1.50
N ALA A 152 -15.60 -1.53 -0.27
CA ALA A 152 -16.57 -2.00 0.72
C ALA A 152 -17.56 -0.91 1.18
N ALA A 153 -17.19 0.36 1.07
CA ALA A 153 -18.09 1.48 1.37
C ALA A 153 -19.02 1.85 0.20
N ALA A 154 -18.72 1.36 -1.01
CA ALA A 154 -19.51 1.62 -2.22
C ALA A 154 -20.49 0.49 -2.57
N SER A 155 -20.42 -0.64 -1.86
CA SER A 155 -21.29 -1.81 -1.95
C SER A 155 -22.34 -1.80 -0.85
#